data_AF-A0A5C4MYU8-F1
#
_entry.id   AF-A0A5C4MYU8-F1
#
_cell.length_a   1.000
_cell.length_b   1.000
_cell.length_c   1.000
_cell.angle_alpha   90.00
_cell.angle_beta   90.00
_cell.angle_gamma   90.00
#
_symmetry.space_group_name_H-M   'P 1'
#
loop_
_entity.id
_entity.type
_entity.pdbx_description
1 polymer ?
#
loop_
_entity_poly.entity_id
_entity_poly.type
_entity_poly.pdbx_seq_one_letter_code
_entity_poly.pdbx_strand_id
1 'polypeptide(L)'
;MSKRAFIKLLAAFAAVVGLVAVGAVAPAQAQAQEQKRSRVGYTQVVVDPAVYSLIAGAGITPAAVGGAKAFAYKGTLAARFPITGYSLRQVRIKHSGGISLTAGDATISLRRFNIDLGRLKVSGKVAGSIGNVGRVDLFKIRRTDRPGLGLVKLTLTATAAGALNSTFGVNAFSAGDTFGYASPRPFGRF
;
A
#
# COMPACT_ATOMS: atom_id res chain seq x y z
N MET A 1 46.06 21.10 -54.51
CA MET A 1 44.72 21.62 -54.83
C MET A 1 44.39 22.67 -53.78
N SER A 2 44.72 23.95 -54.01
CA SER A 2 43.92 24.94 -54.75
C SER A 2 42.59 25.23 -54.05
N LYS A 3 42.22 26.46 -53.67
CA LYS A 3 42.82 27.80 -53.81
C LYS A 3 41.75 28.76 -53.24
N ARG A 4 42.18 29.95 -52.80
CA ARG A 4 41.40 31.23 -52.74
C ARG A 4 40.44 31.34 -51.53
N ALA A 5 40.24 32.49 -50.89
CA ALA A 5 40.76 33.85 -51.10
C ALA A 5 40.14 34.80 -50.04
N PHE A 6 40.92 35.82 -49.66
CA PHE A 6 40.50 37.22 -49.40
C PHE A 6 39.78 37.62 -48.09
N ILE A 7 40.57 38.21 -47.18
CA ILE A 7 40.54 39.62 -46.72
C ILE A 7 39.24 40.41 -47.00
N LYS A 8 38.65 40.99 -45.94
CA LYS A 8 38.46 42.46 -45.80
C LYS A 8 38.04 42.88 -44.38
N LEU A 9 38.81 43.85 -43.90
CA LEU A 9 38.60 44.75 -42.77
C LEU A 9 37.23 45.44 -42.86
N LEU A 10 36.50 45.57 -41.75
CA LEU A 10 35.75 46.78 -41.44
C LEU A 10 35.35 46.77 -39.95
N ALA A 11 35.93 47.70 -39.20
CA ALA A 11 35.43 48.11 -37.90
C ALA A 11 34.13 48.88 -38.12
N ALA A 12 33.09 48.52 -37.37
CA ALA A 12 31.93 49.39 -37.14
C ALA A 12 31.51 49.22 -35.68
N PHE A 13 31.83 50.25 -34.89
CA PHE A 13 31.31 50.46 -33.55
C PHE A 13 29.84 50.89 -33.68
N ALA A 14 28.91 50.12 -33.12
CA ALA A 14 27.58 50.61 -32.78
C ALA A 14 27.01 49.78 -31.63
N ALA A 15 26.86 50.46 -30.48
CA ALA A 15 26.18 49.97 -29.29
C ALA A 15 24.72 49.59 -29.60
N VAL A 16 24.18 48.60 -28.89
CA VAL A 16 22.90 48.67 -28.18
C VAL A 16 22.74 47.43 -27.28
N VAL A 17 22.31 47.74 -26.06
CA VAL A 17 21.87 46.89 -24.96
C VAL A 17 20.97 45.72 -25.40
N GLY A 18 21.21 44.53 -24.85
CA GLY A 18 20.29 43.40 -25.00
C GLY A 18 20.77 42.14 -24.27
N LEU A 19 20.62 42.12 -22.95
CA LEU A 19 20.84 40.91 -22.13
C LEU A 19 19.73 39.89 -22.45
N VAL A 20 19.92 39.03 -23.44
CA VAL A 20 19.03 37.89 -23.70
C VAL A 20 19.54 36.68 -22.92
N ALA A 21 19.06 36.53 -21.69
CA ALA A 21 19.21 35.29 -20.96
C ALA A 21 18.20 34.27 -21.51
N VAL A 22 18.69 33.31 -22.30
CA VAL A 22 17.96 32.12 -22.71
C VAL A 22 17.85 31.19 -21.51
N GLY A 23 16.75 31.31 -20.76
CA GLY A 23 16.38 30.38 -19.69
C GLY A 23 15.24 29.48 -20.17
N ALA A 24 15.58 28.24 -20.54
CA ALA A 24 14.60 27.21 -20.85
C ALA A 24 13.66 26.97 -19.65
N VAL A 25 12.42 27.41 -19.75
CA VAL A 25 11.36 27.01 -18.82
C VAL A 25 10.87 25.61 -19.20
N ALA A 26 11.39 24.61 -18.50
CA ALA A 26 10.84 23.26 -18.50
C ALA A 26 9.38 23.29 -18.03
N PRO A 27 8.47 22.46 -18.59
CA PRO A 27 7.11 22.38 -18.09
C PRO A 27 7.10 21.65 -16.75
N ALA A 28 7.15 22.40 -15.66
CA ALA A 28 6.93 21.89 -14.31
C ALA A 28 5.43 21.90 -13.97
N GLN A 29 4.64 21.03 -14.62
CA GLN A 29 3.26 20.73 -14.19
C GLN A 29 2.92 19.26 -14.45
N ALA A 30 3.55 18.36 -13.69
CA ALA A 30 3.16 16.95 -13.59
C ALA A 30 2.94 16.53 -12.13
N GLN A 31 2.46 17.43 -11.27
CA GLN A 31 2.20 17.16 -9.86
C GLN A 31 0.92 17.87 -9.39
N ALA A 32 -0.24 17.35 -9.80
CA ALA A 32 -1.52 17.46 -9.07
C ALA A 32 -2.64 16.72 -9.83
N GLN A 33 -2.37 15.50 -10.30
CA GLN A 33 -3.43 14.56 -10.63
C GLN A 33 -3.23 13.31 -9.77
N GLU A 34 -3.25 13.50 -8.46
CA GLU A 34 -3.86 12.49 -7.60
C GLU A 34 -5.34 12.51 -7.99
N GLN A 35 -5.65 11.76 -9.07
CA GLN A 35 -7.00 11.54 -9.55
C GLN A 35 -7.85 11.31 -8.31
N LYS A 36 -8.87 12.16 -8.11
CA LYS A 36 -10.02 11.88 -7.27
C LYS A 36 -10.64 10.57 -7.75
N ARG A 37 -10.00 9.44 -7.46
CA ARG A 37 -10.63 8.13 -7.53
C ARG A 37 -11.75 8.26 -6.53
N SER A 38 -12.97 8.32 -7.05
CA SER A 38 -14.20 8.27 -6.28
C SER A 38 -14.01 7.21 -5.21
N ARG A 39 -13.90 7.64 -3.94
CA ARG A 39 -13.78 6.70 -2.83
C ARG A 39 -15.10 5.96 -2.76
N VAL A 40 -15.11 4.76 -3.34
CA VAL A 40 -16.28 3.88 -3.39
C VAL A 40 -16.68 3.43 -1.98
N GLY A 41 -15.74 3.49 -1.03
CA GLY A 41 -15.92 3.16 0.36
C GLY A 41 -14.61 2.72 1.00
N TYR A 42 -14.69 1.81 1.98
CA TYR A 42 -13.54 1.25 2.66
C TYR A 42 -13.82 -0.17 3.11
N THR A 43 -12.77 -0.97 3.28
CA THR A 43 -12.85 -2.22 4.04
C THR A 43 -12.28 -1.97 5.42
N GLN A 44 -13.09 -2.23 6.45
CA GLN A 44 -12.62 -2.25 7.83
C GLN A 44 -12.15 -3.66 8.17
N VAL A 45 -10.94 -3.78 8.70
CA VAL A 45 -10.42 -5.01 9.29
C VAL A 45 -10.25 -4.77 10.78
N VAL A 46 -10.82 -5.64 11.60
CA VAL A 46 -10.62 -5.66 13.05
C VAL A 46 -9.68 -6.81 13.37
N VAL A 47 -8.56 -6.53 14.03
CA VAL A 47 -7.58 -7.53 14.44
C VAL A 47 -8.20 -8.40 15.53
N ASP A 48 -8.02 -9.72 15.44
CA ASP A 48 -8.49 -10.62 16.49
C ASP A 48 -7.87 -10.22 17.84
N PRO A 49 -8.64 -10.11 18.94
CA PRO A 49 -8.11 -9.71 20.24
C PRO A 49 -6.90 -10.53 20.71
N ALA A 50 -6.89 -11.86 20.48
CA ALA A 50 -5.77 -12.70 20.88
C ALA A 50 -4.51 -12.38 20.06
N VAL A 51 -4.67 -12.12 18.76
CA VAL A 51 -3.57 -11.65 17.90
C VAL A 51 -3.08 -10.28 18.35
N TYR A 52 -3.98 -9.36 18.68
CA TYR A 52 -3.61 -8.03 19.15
C TYR A 52 -2.79 -8.08 20.45
N SER A 53 -3.21 -8.90 21.42
CA SER A 53 -2.44 -9.13 22.64
C SER A 53 -1.08 -9.78 22.37
N LEU A 54 -1.02 -10.75 21.45
CA LEU A 54 0.21 -11.42 21.07
C LEU A 54 1.22 -10.47 20.41
N ILE A 55 0.79 -9.66 19.44
CA ILE A 55 1.68 -8.70 18.77
C ILE A 55 2.15 -7.60 19.74
N ALA A 56 1.27 -7.14 20.64
CA ALA A 56 1.63 -6.16 21.66
C ALA A 56 2.67 -6.74 22.63
N GLY A 57 2.46 -7.97 23.10
CA GLY A 57 3.43 -8.67 23.97
C GLY A 57 4.78 -8.95 23.30
N ALA A 58 4.79 -9.13 21.98
CA ALA A 58 6.00 -9.29 21.18
C ALA A 58 6.68 -7.95 20.80
N GLY A 59 6.17 -6.81 21.27
CA GLY A 59 6.70 -5.48 20.92
C GLY A 59 6.45 -5.07 19.46
N ILE A 60 5.58 -5.78 18.74
CA ILE A 60 5.25 -5.49 17.35
C ILE A 60 4.21 -4.37 17.30
N THR A 61 4.62 -3.22 16.77
CA THR A 61 3.80 -2.02 16.66
C THR A 61 3.21 -1.89 15.26
N PRO A 62 1.87 -1.92 15.10
CA PRO A 62 1.21 -1.67 13.83
C PRO A 62 1.06 -0.18 13.53
N ALA A 63 1.32 0.23 12.28
CA ALA A 63 1.08 1.59 11.79
C ALA A 63 0.40 1.59 10.41
N ALA A 64 -0.61 2.45 10.24
CA ALA A 64 -1.28 2.61 8.95
C ALA A 64 -0.40 3.38 7.95
N VAL A 65 -0.41 2.97 6.68
CA VAL A 65 0.36 3.62 5.62
C VAL A 65 -0.47 3.87 4.37
N GLY A 66 -0.04 4.83 3.54
CA GLY A 66 -0.57 5.05 2.18
C GLY A 66 -2.07 5.38 2.12
N GLY A 67 -2.60 6.09 3.11
CA GLY A 67 -4.01 6.50 3.18
C GLY A 67 -4.93 5.52 3.93
N ALA A 68 -4.40 4.42 4.47
CA ALA A 68 -5.11 3.64 5.46
C ALA A 68 -5.24 4.43 6.79
N LYS A 69 -6.21 4.07 7.62
CA LYS A 69 -6.39 4.62 8.97
C LYS A 69 -6.48 3.50 9.98
N ALA A 70 -5.68 3.55 11.04
CA ALA A 70 -5.75 2.63 12.17
C ALA A 70 -6.30 3.35 13.40
N PHE A 71 -7.09 2.66 14.23
CA PHE A 71 -7.73 3.21 15.42
C PHE A 71 -8.13 2.09 16.39
N ALA A 72 -8.23 2.42 17.68
CA ALA A 72 -8.75 1.51 18.68
C ALA A 72 -10.23 1.19 18.41
N TYR A 73 -10.62 -0.07 18.56
CA TYR A 73 -11.97 -0.54 18.29
C TYR A 73 -12.30 -1.75 19.16
N LYS A 74 -13.31 -1.65 20.02
CA LYS A 74 -13.81 -2.75 20.86
C LYS A 74 -12.69 -3.51 21.62
N GLY A 75 -11.75 -2.77 22.22
CA GLY A 75 -10.64 -3.36 22.99
C GLY A 75 -9.53 -4.00 22.15
N THR A 76 -9.53 -3.78 20.83
CA THR A 76 -8.48 -4.24 19.90
C THR A 76 -8.17 -3.13 18.88
N LEU A 77 -7.39 -3.44 17.85
CA LEU A 77 -7.10 -2.56 16.72
C LEU A 77 -8.07 -2.80 15.56
N ALA A 78 -8.54 -1.71 14.94
CA ALA A 78 -9.13 -1.75 13.62
C ALA A 78 -8.35 -0.89 12.62
N ALA A 79 -8.35 -1.30 11.36
CA ALA A 79 -7.80 -0.54 10.25
C ALA A 79 -8.83 -0.42 9.12
N ARG A 80 -8.93 0.77 8.52
CA ARG A 80 -9.73 1.04 7.32
C ARG A 80 -8.83 1.23 6.12
N PHE A 81 -9.09 0.45 5.08
CA PHE A 81 -8.39 0.49 3.81
C PHE A 81 -9.32 1.04 2.73
N PRO A 82 -8.98 2.16 2.07
CA PRO A 82 -9.85 2.75 1.05
C PRO A 82 -10.05 1.79 -0.13
N ILE A 83 -11.29 1.64 -0.58
CA ILE A 83 -11.63 0.90 -1.79
C ILE A 83 -11.41 1.81 -2.99
N THR A 84 -10.59 1.34 -3.93
CA THR A 84 -10.22 2.07 -5.16
C THR A 84 -10.92 1.55 -6.40
N GLY A 85 -11.60 0.41 -6.30
CA GLY A 85 -12.41 -0.15 -7.37
C GLY A 85 -12.82 -1.59 -7.08
N TYR A 86 -13.80 -2.08 -7.85
CA TYR A 86 -14.27 -3.46 -7.80
C TYR A 86 -14.58 -3.96 -9.22
N SER A 87 -14.62 -5.27 -9.39
CA SER A 87 -14.99 -5.93 -10.64
C SER A 87 -15.97 -7.06 -10.32
N LEU A 88 -17.18 -6.98 -10.87
CA LEU A 88 -18.19 -8.04 -10.71
C LEU A 88 -17.79 -9.30 -11.49
N ARG A 89 -17.28 -9.13 -12.72
CA ARG A 89 -16.80 -10.25 -13.55
C ARG A 89 -15.66 -11.04 -12.91
N GLN A 90 -14.70 -10.35 -12.26
CA GLN A 90 -13.57 -10.99 -11.58
C GLN A 90 -13.85 -11.27 -10.10
N VAL A 91 -15.03 -10.89 -9.60
CA VAL A 91 -15.44 -10.95 -8.18
C VAL A 91 -14.33 -10.43 -7.24
N ARG A 92 -13.83 -9.22 -7.54
CA ARG A 92 -12.61 -8.66 -6.94
C ARG A 92 -12.78 -7.24 -6.42
N ILE A 93 -12.20 -6.92 -5.27
CA ILE A 93 -12.17 -5.58 -4.66
C ILE A 93 -10.71 -5.13 -4.48
N LYS A 94 -10.38 -3.94 -4.97
CA LYS A 94 -9.03 -3.35 -4.95
C LYS A 94 -8.93 -2.25 -3.90
N HIS A 95 -7.82 -2.20 -3.18
CA HIS A 95 -7.59 -1.24 -2.10
C HIS A 95 -6.30 -0.44 -2.31
N SER A 96 -6.30 0.79 -1.78
CA SER A 96 -5.08 1.54 -1.50
C SER A 96 -4.70 1.41 -0.01
N GLY A 97 -3.57 2.03 0.36
CA GLY A 97 -3.03 1.97 1.70
C GLY A 97 -2.41 0.62 2.06
N GLY A 98 -2.14 0.49 3.35
CA GLY A 98 -1.46 -0.65 3.91
C GLY A 98 -1.30 -0.56 5.42
N ILE A 99 -0.63 -1.55 5.98
CA ILE A 99 -0.19 -1.58 7.36
C ILE A 99 1.29 -1.96 7.38
N SER A 100 2.09 -1.27 8.19
CA SER A 100 3.43 -1.72 8.59
C SER A 100 3.36 -2.31 10.00
N LEU A 101 4.13 -3.36 10.22
CA LEU A 101 4.37 -3.96 11.53
C LEU A 101 5.86 -3.79 11.80
N THR A 102 6.22 -3.27 12.96
CA THR A 102 7.62 -2.96 13.33
C THR A 102 7.92 -3.45 14.74
N ALA A 103 9.06 -4.13 14.93
CA ALA A 103 9.60 -4.50 16.24
C ALA A 103 11.12 -4.30 16.22
N GLY A 104 11.63 -3.35 17.00
CA GLY A 104 13.02 -2.89 16.88
C GLY A 104 13.32 -2.47 15.43
N ASP A 105 14.39 -3.01 14.85
CA ASP A 105 14.80 -2.74 13.45
C ASP A 105 14.06 -3.61 12.42
N ALA A 106 13.29 -4.61 12.87
CA ALA A 106 12.52 -5.48 11.99
C ALA A 106 11.22 -4.80 11.57
N THR A 107 10.97 -4.70 10.27
CA THR A 107 9.75 -4.13 9.70
C THR A 107 9.23 -5.00 8.56
N ILE A 108 7.91 -5.18 8.50
CA ILE A 108 7.20 -5.71 7.34
C ILE A 108 6.01 -4.80 7.00
N SER A 109 5.85 -4.48 5.72
CA SER A 109 4.75 -3.67 5.22
C SER A 109 3.91 -4.43 4.22
N LEU A 110 2.59 -4.40 4.44
CA LEU A 110 1.57 -5.03 3.62
C LEU A 110 0.75 -3.92 2.97
N ARG A 111 0.76 -3.82 1.64
CA ARG A 111 0.15 -2.69 0.90
C ARG A 111 -0.69 -3.15 -0.28
N ARG A 112 -1.59 -2.27 -0.77
CA ARG A 112 -2.36 -2.44 -2.02
C ARG A 112 -3.11 -3.78 -2.08
N PHE A 113 -3.98 -4.00 -1.09
CA PHE A 113 -4.70 -5.26 -0.95
C PHE A 113 -5.71 -5.51 -2.09
N ASN A 114 -5.82 -6.77 -2.51
CA ASN A 114 -6.88 -7.26 -3.38
C ASN A 114 -7.65 -8.35 -2.65
N ILE A 115 -8.96 -8.17 -2.51
CA ILE A 115 -9.90 -9.23 -2.09
C ILE A 115 -10.37 -9.91 -3.36
N ASP A 116 -10.16 -11.21 -3.45
CA ASP A 116 -10.61 -12.07 -4.54
C ASP A 116 -11.61 -13.07 -3.98
N LEU A 117 -12.90 -12.79 -4.19
CA LEU A 117 -13.98 -13.58 -3.62
C LEU A 117 -14.18 -14.89 -4.39
N GLY A 118 -13.82 -14.94 -5.68
CA GLY A 118 -13.84 -16.18 -6.46
C GLY A 118 -12.81 -17.20 -5.96
N ARG A 119 -11.68 -16.74 -5.43
CA ARG A 119 -10.65 -17.60 -4.80
C ARG A 119 -10.74 -17.65 -3.28
N LEU A 120 -11.66 -16.89 -2.65
CA LEU A 120 -11.75 -16.69 -1.21
C LEU A 120 -10.41 -16.31 -0.56
N LYS A 121 -9.69 -15.36 -1.16
CA LYS A 121 -8.36 -14.93 -0.69
C LYS A 121 -8.19 -13.42 -0.68
N VAL A 122 -7.31 -12.97 0.21
CA VAL A 122 -6.79 -11.60 0.21
C VAL A 122 -5.30 -11.64 -0.12
N SER A 123 -4.88 -10.88 -1.11
CA SER A 123 -3.46 -10.72 -1.48
C SER A 123 -3.00 -9.28 -1.27
N GLY A 124 -1.71 -9.08 -1.04
CA GLY A 124 -1.10 -7.76 -0.87
C GLY A 124 0.33 -7.73 -1.34
N LYS A 125 0.86 -6.53 -1.62
CA LYS A 125 2.29 -6.32 -1.83
C LYS A 125 3.01 -6.32 -0.49
N VAL A 126 4.10 -7.05 -0.40
CA VAL A 126 4.88 -7.24 0.83
C VAL A 126 6.30 -6.72 0.61
N ALA A 127 6.75 -5.85 1.50
CA ALA A 127 8.12 -5.34 1.51
C ALA A 127 8.54 -4.97 2.93
N GLY A 128 9.82 -5.04 3.26
CA GLY A 128 10.34 -4.70 4.59
C GLY A 128 11.81 -5.09 4.77
N SER A 129 12.20 -5.46 5.99
CA SER A 129 13.55 -5.92 6.33
C SER A 129 13.96 -7.18 5.55
N ILE A 130 12.98 -7.99 5.13
CA ILE A 130 13.20 -9.15 4.25
C ILE A 130 13.28 -8.78 2.74
N GLY A 131 13.40 -7.49 2.43
CA GLY A 131 13.40 -6.97 1.06
C GLY A 131 11.99 -6.86 0.46
N ASN A 132 11.90 -6.79 -0.87
CA ASN A 132 10.64 -6.69 -1.61
C ASN A 132 10.21 -8.07 -2.12
N VAL A 133 9.15 -8.62 -1.52
CA VAL A 133 8.62 -9.96 -1.82
C VAL A 133 7.62 -9.93 -2.98
N GLY A 134 7.12 -8.75 -3.36
CA GLY A 134 6.09 -8.62 -4.38
C GLY A 134 4.70 -8.95 -3.84
N ARG A 135 3.77 -9.41 -4.72
CA ARG A 135 2.39 -9.70 -4.32
C ARG A 135 2.23 -11.16 -3.91
N VAL A 136 1.71 -11.40 -2.72
CA VAL A 136 1.46 -12.74 -2.18
C VAL A 136 0.04 -12.87 -1.64
N ASP A 137 -0.47 -14.11 -1.58
CA ASP A 137 -1.71 -14.44 -0.89
C ASP A 137 -1.47 -14.42 0.63
N LEU A 138 -2.10 -13.49 1.33
CA LEU A 138 -1.89 -13.22 2.75
C LEU A 138 -2.90 -13.95 3.64
N PHE A 139 -4.16 -13.94 3.21
CA PHE A 139 -5.26 -14.48 3.99
C PHE A 139 -6.20 -15.33 3.14
N LYS A 140 -6.78 -16.35 3.76
CA LYS A 140 -8.00 -17.02 3.29
C LYS A 140 -9.21 -16.36 3.93
N ILE A 141 -10.30 -16.27 3.19
CA ILE A 141 -11.57 -15.73 3.62
C ILE A 141 -12.46 -16.89 4.06
N ARG A 142 -12.98 -16.83 5.28
CA ARG A 142 -13.88 -17.83 5.86
C ARG A 142 -15.13 -17.16 6.42
N ARG A 143 -16.17 -17.96 6.66
CA ARG A 143 -17.36 -17.51 7.40
C ARG A 143 -16.93 -16.96 8.77
N THR A 144 -17.50 -15.84 9.17
CA THR A 144 -17.27 -15.24 10.48
C THR A 144 -17.89 -16.09 11.59
N ASP A 145 -17.19 -16.18 12.71
CA ASP A 145 -17.68 -16.68 14.01
C ASP A 145 -17.91 -15.52 15.01
N ARG A 146 -17.56 -14.29 14.64
CA ARG A 146 -17.73 -13.08 15.44
C ARG A 146 -18.35 -11.97 14.59
N PRO A 147 -19.67 -12.01 14.32
CA PRO A 147 -20.34 -11.03 13.45
C PRO A 147 -20.22 -9.60 13.97
N GLY A 148 -20.02 -9.40 15.28
CA GLY A 148 -19.77 -8.08 15.87
C GLY A 148 -18.40 -7.48 15.53
N LEU A 149 -17.44 -8.25 15.02
CA LEU A 149 -16.11 -7.78 14.60
C LEU A 149 -15.98 -7.68 13.08
N GLY A 150 -16.68 -8.52 12.33
CA GLY A 150 -16.81 -8.36 10.89
C GLY A 150 -17.60 -9.48 10.20
N LEU A 151 -17.91 -9.25 8.93
CA LEU A 151 -18.74 -10.13 8.09
C LEU A 151 -18.01 -11.43 7.70
N VAL A 152 -16.70 -11.38 7.54
CA VAL A 152 -15.86 -12.54 7.22
C VAL A 152 -14.68 -12.63 8.15
N LYS A 153 -14.19 -13.85 8.35
CA LYS A 153 -12.97 -14.16 9.09
C LYS A 153 -11.80 -14.27 8.12
N LEU A 154 -10.66 -13.67 8.49
CA LEU A 154 -9.40 -13.73 7.75
C LEU A 154 -8.45 -14.67 8.49
N THR A 155 -8.02 -15.74 7.82
CA THR A 155 -7.05 -16.68 8.38
C THR A 155 -5.74 -16.65 7.61
N LEU A 156 -4.61 -16.74 8.30
CA LEU A 156 -3.28 -16.68 7.67
C LEU A 156 -3.05 -17.81 6.67
N THR A 157 -2.37 -17.50 5.57
CA THR A 157 -1.72 -18.51 4.72
C THR A 157 -0.42 -18.98 5.35
N ALA A 158 0.08 -20.15 4.95
CA ALA A 158 1.39 -20.62 5.40
C ALA A 158 2.51 -19.62 5.05
N THR A 159 2.47 -19.05 3.85
CA THR A 159 3.41 -18.00 3.41
C THR A 159 3.36 -16.77 4.30
N ALA A 160 2.16 -16.29 4.66
CA ALA A 160 2.03 -15.11 5.50
C ALA A 160 2.49 -15.37 6.94
N ALA A 161 2.12 -16.52 7.52
CA ALA A 161 2.55 -16.92 8.86
C ALA A 161 4.09 -17.06 8.92
N GLY A 162 4.68 -17.76 7.95
CA GLY A 162 6.14 -17.90 7.84
C GLY A 162 6.86 -16.56 7.70
N ALA A 163 6.33 -15.64 6.89
CA ALA A 163 6.93 -14.31 6.73
C ALA A 163 6.87 -13.48 8.01
N LEU A 164 5.79 -13.55 8.79
CA LEU A 164 5.67 -12.87 10.08
C LEU A 164 6.66 -13.45 11.09
N ASN A 165 6.68 -14.77 11.24
CA ASN A 165 7.60 -15.48 12.11
C ASN A 165 9.06 -15.17 11.78
N SER A 166 9.43 -15.25 10.49
CA SER A 166 10.79 -14.98 10.03
C SER A 166 11.18 -13.51 10.18
N THR A 167 10.27 -12.56 9.98
CA THR A 167 10.59 -11.13 10.13
C THR A 167 10.88 -10.79 11.59
N PHE A 168 10.11 -11.35 12.52
CA PHE A 168 10.17 -10.97 13.93
C PHE A 168 10.91 -11.97 14.83
N GLY A 169 11.42 -13.07 14.27
CA GLY A 169 12.10 -14.11 15.05
C GLY A 169 11.18 -14.82 16.06
N VAL A 170 9.89 -14.95 15.73
CA VAL A 170 8.88 -15.58 16.61
C VAL A 170 8.34 -16.87 15.99
N ASN A 171 7.75 -17.75 16.81
CA ASN A 171 7.02 -18.94 16.36
C ASN A 171 5.55 -18.86 16.78
N ALA A 172 4.96 -17.69 16.57
CA ALA A 172 3.68 -17.32 17.15
C ALA A 172 2.52 -17.40 16.15
N PHE A 173 2.82 -17.50 14.86
CA PHE A 173 1.83 -17.55 13.78
C PHE A 173 1.89 -18.88 13.03
N SER A 174 0.72 -19.44 12.76
CA SER A 174 0.53 -20.67 11.99
C SER A 174 -0.48 -20.49 10.86
N ALA A 175 -0.36 -21.35 9.84
CA ALA A 175 -1.34 -21.38 8.76
C ALA A 175 -2.73 -21.73 9.30
N GLY A 176 -3.75 -20.96 8.93
CA GLY A 176 -5.12 -21.17 9.42
C GLY A 176 -5.46 -20.37 10.68
N ASP A 177 -4.48 -19.78 11.36
CA ASP A 177 -4.74 -18.90 12.50
C ASP A 177 -5.59 -17.72 12.09
N THR A 178 -6.51 -17.34 12.98
CA THR A 178 -7.38 -16.19 12.75
C THR A 178 -6.59 -14.92 13.01
N PHE A 179 -6.37 -14.12 11.96
CA PHE A 179 -5.73 -12.81 12.10
C PHE A 179 -6.74 -11.72 12.49
N GLY A 180 -7.96 -11.82 11.96
CA GLY A 180 -8.99 -10.83 12.23
C GLY A 180 -10.23 -10.99 11.35
N TYR A 181 -11.02 -9.92 11.29
CA TYR A 181 -12.36 -9.91 10.73
C TYR A 181 -12.52 -8.74 9.78
N ALA A 182 -13.12 -8.95 8.61
CA ALA A 182 -13.25 -7.92 7.59
C ALA A 182 -14.71 -7.59 7.25
N SER A 183 -14.96 -6.31 7.00
CA SER A 183 -16.25 -5.75 6.57
C SER A 183 -16.03 -4.72 5.47
N PRO A 184 -16.21 -5.09 4.18
CA PRO A 184 -16.24 -4.12 3.10
C PRO A 184 -17.51 -3.25 3.19
N ARG A 185 -17.35 -1.93 3.07
CA ARG A 185 -18.43 -0.93 3.03
C ARG A 185 -18.34 -0.17 1.71
N PRO A 186 -19.46 0.03 0.98
CA PRO A 186 -20.86 -0.13 1.41
C PRO A 186 -21.44 -1.55 1.28
N PHE A 187 -20.64 -2.57 0.92
CA PHE A 187 -21.10 -3.94 0.60
C PHE A 187 -21.59 -4.79 1.81
N GLY A 188 -22.31 -4.18 2.74
CA GLY A 188 -22.68 -4.76 4.05
C GLY A 188 -23.72 -5.89 4.02
N ARG A 189 -24.22 -6.28 2.85
CA ARG A 189 -25.19 -7.36 2.67
C ARG A 189 -24.85 -8.13 1.39
N PHE A 190 -24.29 -9.31 1.55
CA PHE A 190 -24.37 -10.40 0.57
C PHE A 190 -25.06 -11.56 1.27
#